data_AF-A0AAV9ZYM8-F1
#
_entry.id   AF-A0AAV9ZYM8-F1
#
_cell.length_a   1.000
_cell.length_b   1.000
_cell.length_c   1.000
_cell.angle_alpha   90.00
_cell.angle_beta   90.00
_cell.angle_gamma   90.00
#
_symmetry.space_group_name_H-M   'P 1'
#
loop_
_entity.id
_entity.type
_entity.pdbx_description
1 polymer ?
#
loop_
_entity_poly.entity_id
_entity_poly.type
_entity_poly.pdbx_seq_one_letter_code
_entity_poly.pdbx_strand_id
1 'polypeptide(L)'
;VLTRIIVPADLPPADFLSRMHAQMNVDPGTAMLGWKEAQERRGDPYHRLSSEQDVKDAFRDLIKLQESTRRKKEVVMQIVNL
;
A
#
# COMPACT_ATOMS: atom_id res chain seq x y z
N VAL A 1 -8.17 -3.55 -13.43
CA VAL A 1 -6.77 -3.59 -13.94
C VAL A 1 -5.86 -3.52 -12.73
N LEU A 2 -4.96 -4.50 -12.53
CA LEU A 2 -3.96 -4.45 -11.47
C LEU A 2 -2.74 -3.70 -12.00
N THR A 3 -2.46 -2.53 -11.45
CA THR A 3 -1.32 -1.71 -11.88
C THR A 3 -0.14 -1.98 -10.95
N ARG A 4 0.97 -2.51 -11.50
CA ARG A 4 2.23 -2.66 -10.75
C ARG A 4 2.96 -1.33 -10.76
N ILE A 5 3.22 -0.78 -9.59
CA ILE A 5 3.94 0.50 -9.42
C ILE A 5 5.29 0.19 -8.77
N ILE A 6 6.38 0.65 -9.39
CA ILE A 6 7.71 0.59 -8.81
C ILE A 6 7.96 1.93 -8.14
N VAL A 7 8.12 1.92 -6.82
CA VAL A 7 8.35 3.11 -6.02
C VAL A 7 9.81 3.10 -5.54
N PRO A 8 10.54 4.21 -5.61
CA PRO A 8 11.87 4.32 -5.02
C PRO A 8 11.82 4.01 -3.52
N ALA A 9 12.82 3.30 -3.00
CA ALA A 9 12.89 2.92 -1.59
C ALA A 9 13.00 4.13 -0.64
N ASP A 10 13.47 5.25 -1.15
CA ASP A 10 13.64 6.53 -0.46
C ASP A 10 12.46 7.49 -0.63
N LEU A 11 11.34 7.02 -1.22
CA LEU A 11 10.18 7.88 -1.40
C LEU A 11 9.58 8.30 -0.05
N PRO A 12 9.40 9.61 0.21
CA PRO A 12 8.71 10.08 1.40
C PRO A 12 7.27 9.57 1.47
N PRO A 13 6.75 9.24 2.67
CA PRO A 13 5.36 8.79 2.84
C PRO A 13 4.30 9.75 2.28
N ALA A 14 4.53 11.07 2.38
CA ALA A 14 3.64 12.10 1.83
C ALA A 14 3.55 12.04 0.29
N ASP A 15 4.70 11.82 -0.35
CA ASP A 15 4.79 11.71 -1.81
C ASP A 15 4.16 10.41 -2.31
N PHE A 16 4.18 9.36 -1.50
CA PHE A 16 3.56 8.08 -1.83
C PHE A 16 2.05 8.23 -2.06
N LEU A 17 1.35 8.85 -1.10
CA LEU A 17 -0.09 9.11 -1.21
C LEU A 17 -0.44 9.93 -2.44
N SER A 18 0.29 11.03 -2.66
CA SER A 18 0.09 11.91 -3.80
C SER A 18 0.27 11.17 -5.13
N ARG A 19 1.28 10.30 -5.22
CA ARG A 19 1.51 9.45 -6.40
C ARG A 19 0.42 8.40 -6.58
N MET A 20 -0.08 7.78 -5.51
CA MET A 20 -1.17 6.80 -5.61
C MET A 20 -2.47 7.46 -6.10
N HIS A 21 -2.82 8.63 -5.57
CA HIS A 21 -3.98 9.39 -6.05
C HIS A 21 -3.85 9.75 -7.53
N ALA A 22 -2.69 10.28 -7.94
CA ALA A 22 -2.43 10.62 -9.33
C ALA A 22 -2.48 9.38 -10.26
N GLN A 23 -1.86 8.27 -9.83
CA GLN A 23 -1.81 7.03 -10.61
C GLN A 23 -3.19 6.38 -10.77
N MET A 24 -4.02 6.46 -9.73
CA MET A 24 -5.39 5.93 -9.76
C MET A 24 -6.39 6.90 -10.37
N ASN A 25 -5.94 8.12 -10.72
CA ASN A 25 -6.77 9.20 -11.23
C ASN A 25 -7.97 9.50 -10.30
N VAL A 26 -7.70 9.60 -8.99
CA VAL A 26 -8.71 9.90 -7.97
C VAL A 26 -8.38 11.20 -7.25
N ASP A 27 -9.40 11.92 -6.83
CA ASP A 27 -9.25 13.18 -6.08
C ASP A 27 -8.79 12.90 -4.64
N PRO A 28 -7.61 13.43 -4.21
CA PRO A 28 -7.12 13.30 -2.83
C PRO A 28 -8.11 13.79 -1.76
N GLY A 29 -9.00 14.72 -2.09
CA GLY A 29 -9.97 15.28 -1.14
C GLY A 29 -11.17 14.36 -0.86
N THR A 30 -11.47 13.43 -1.76
CA THR A 30 -12.65 12.55 -1.66
C THR A 30 -12.30 11.07 -1.64
N ALA A 31 -11.15 10.69 -2.19
CA ALA A 31 -10.72 9.31 -2.27
C ALA A 31 -10.26 8.79 -0.91
N MET A 32 -10.64 7.56 -0.60
CA MET A 32 -10.14 6.86 0.57
C MET A 32 -9.34 5.67 0.09
N LEU A 33 -8.01 5.76 0.18
CA LEU A 33 -7.16 4.63 -0.20
C LEU A 33 -7.14 3.59 0.92
N GLY A 34 -7.16 2.32 0.49
CA GLY A 34 -6.95 1.16 1.34
C GLY A 34 -5.85 0.28 0.76
N TRP A 35 -5.25 -0.54 1.62
CA TRP A 35 -4.25 -1.51 1.20
C TRP A 35 -4.46 -2.87 1.85
N LYS A 36 -3.93 -3.90 1.20
CA LYS A 36 -3.80 -5.25 1.76
C LYS A 36 -2.59 -5.95 1.18
N GLU A 37 -2.07 -6.95 1.89
CA GLU A 37 -1.09 -7.85 1.28
C GLU A 37 -1.79 -8.80 0.29
N ALA A 38 -1.16 -9.09 -0.85
CA ALA A 38 -1.78 -9.88 -1.92
C ALA A 38 -2.20 -11.30 -1.49
N GLN A 39 -1.57 -11.86 -0.45
CA GLN A 39 -1.91 -13.17 0.11
C GLN A 39 -2.90 -13.11 1.29
N GLU A 40 -3.38 -11.92 1.70
CA GLU A 40 -4.48 -11.81 2.65
C GLU A 40 -5.75 -12.46 2.11
N ARG A 41 -6.61 -12.95 3.01
CA ARG A 41 -7.79 -13.73 2.60
C ARG A 41 -8.75 -12.83 1.85
N ARG A 42 -9.37 -13.38 0.81
CA ARG A 42 -10.42 -12.70 0.05
C ARG A 42 -11.64 -12.49 0.94
N GLY A 43 -11.72 -11.33 1.59
CA GLY A 43 -12.76 -10.97 2.56
C GLY A 43 -12.25 -10.23 3.78
N ASP A 44 -10.93 -10.23 4.03
CA ASP A 44 -10.33 -9.41 5.07
C ASP A 44 -10.53 -7.92 4.73
N PRO A 45 -10.81 -7.07 5.74
CA PRO A 45 -10.98 -5.64 5.52
C PRO A 45 -9.65 -5.02 5.05
N TYR A 46 -9.74 -4.03 4.16
CA TYR A 46 -8.56 -3.27 3.77
C TYR A 46 -8.07 -2.41 4.94
N HIS A 47 -6.76 -2.37 5.12
CA HIS A 47 -6.11 -1.43 6.01
C HIS A 47 -6.20 -0.03 5.41
N ARG A 48 -6.44 0.98 6.25
CA ARG A 48 -6.57 2.37 5.79
C ARG A 48 -5.23 2.91 5.32
N LEU A 49 -5.26 3.79 4.31
CA LEU A 49 -4.08 4.50 3.80
C LEU A 49 -4.47 5.97 3.55
N SER A 50 -4.68 6.72 4.63
CA SER A 50 -5.22 8.09 4.61
C SER A 50 -4.26 9.15 5.15
N SER A 51 -3.23 8.72 5.89
CA SER A 51 -2.25 9.60 6.51
C SER A 51 -0.83 9.13 6.25
N GLU A 52 0.15 10.02 6.45
CA GLU A 52 1.56 9.61 6.43
C GLU A 52 1.88 8.53 7.46
N GLN A 53 1.19 8.54 8.60
CA GLN A 53 1.37 7.53 9.64
C GLN A 53 0.89 6.17 9.15
N ASP A 54 -0.27 6.12 8.47
CA ASP A 54 -0.80 4.90 7.88
C ASP A 54 0.19 4.31 6.85
N VAL A 55 0.81 5.18 6.03
CA VAL A 55 1.83 4.75 5.06
C VAL A 55 3.07 4.18 5.76
N LYS A 56 3.55 4.85 6.81
CA LYS A 56 4.71 4.37 7.60
C LYS A 56 4.43 3.02 8.24
N ASP A 57 3.23 2.83 8.77
CA ASP A 57 2.83 1.58 9.42
C ASP A 57 2.65 0.47 8.38
N ALA A 58 2.04 0.77 7.22
CA ALA A 58 1.94 -0.15 6.10
C ALA A 58 3.32 -0.64 5.62
N PHE A 59 4.27 0.27 5.39
CA PHE A 59 5.61 -0.09 4.96
C PHE A 59 6.35 -0.89 6.02
N ARG A 60 6.21 -0.54 7.30
CA ARG A 60 6.78 -1.30 8.40
C ARG A 60 6.27 -2.74 8.43
N ASP A 61 4.98 -2.93 8.21
CA ASP A 61 4.37 -4.26 8.21
C ASP A 61 4.80 -5.08 6.98
N LEU A 62 4.90 -4.45 5.81
CA LEU A 62 5.43 -5.08 4.60
C LEU A 62 6.90 -5.48 4.74
N ILE A 63 7.73 -4.64 5.35
CA ILE A 63 9.15 -4.96 5.64
C ILE A 63 9.24 -6.12 6.63
N LYS A 64 8.49 -6.10 7.73
CA LYS A 64 8.43 -7.24 8.67
C LYS A 64 8.00 -8.53 7.98
N LEU A 65 7.07 -8.45 7.05
CA LEU A 65 6.61 -9.59 6.25
C LEU A 65 7.70 -10.10 5.31
N GLN A 66 8.49 -9.20 4.72
CA GLN A 66 9.61 -9.53 3.84
C GLN A 66 10.80 -10.14 4.60
N GLU A 67 11.11 -9.61 5.78
CA GLU A 67 12.19 -10.09 6.66
C GLU A 67 11.82 -11.39 7.40
N SER A 68 10.55 -11.80 7.38
CA SER A 68 10.11 -13.06 7.97
C SER A 68 10.76 -14.25 7.26
N THR A 69 11.67 -14.95 7.95
CA THR A 69 12.39 -16.15 7.47
C THR A 69 11.46 -17.29 7.00
N ARG A 70 10.17 -17.24 7.33
CA ARG A 70 9.15 -18.19 6.84
C ARG A 70 8.65 -17.89 5.43
N ARG A 71 8.78 -16.67 4.90
CA ARG A 71 8.25 -16.30 3.58
C ARG A 71 9.39 -16.19 2.57
N LYS A 72 9.53 -17.18 1.68
CA LYS A 72 10.33 -17.10 0.45
C LYS A 72 9.58 -16.42 -0.72
N LYS A 73 8.51 -15.69 -0.42
CA LYS A 73 7.57 -15.18 -1.44
C LYS A 73 7.70 -13.67 -1.54
N GLU A 74 7.53 -13.16 -2.75
CA GLU A 74 7.42 -11.73 -3.02
C GLU A 74 6.27 -11.14 -2.17
N VAL A 75 6.58 -10.05 -1.46
CA VAL A 75 5.58 -9.28 -0.71
C VAL A 75 5.00 -8.26 -1.68
N VAL A 76 3.69 -8.35 -1.92
CA VAL A 76 2.98 -7.47 -2.86
C VAL A 76 1.92 -6.71 -2.10
N MET A 77 2.06 -5.38 -2.06
CA MET A 77 1.04 -4.47 -1.57
C MET A 77 0.01 -4.20 -2.67
N GLN A 78 -1.26 -4.49 -2.38
CA GLN A 78 -2.37 -4.12 -3.25
C GLN A 78 -3.03 -2.87 -2.69
N ILE A 79 -3.21 -1.85 -3.53
CA ILE A 79 -3.84 -0.58 -3.16
C ILE A 79 -5.15 -0.47 -3.93
N VAL A 80 -6.19 -0.04 -3.23
CA VAL A 80 -7.54 0.12 -3.75
C VAL A 80 -8.12 1.46 -3.34
N ASN A 81 -9.06 1.97 -4.12
CA ASN A 81 -9.92 3.07 -3.71
C ASN A 81 -11.16 2.41 -3.06
N LEU A 82 -11.41 2.74 -1.79
CA LEU A 82 -12.50 2.19 -0.99
C LEU A 82 -13.84 2.86 -1.28
#